data_AF-A0A377NLC2-F1
#
_entry.id   AF-A0A377NLC2-F1
#
_cell.length_a   1.000
_cell.length_b   1.000
_cell.length_c   1.000
_cell.angle_alpha   90.00
_cell.angle_beta   90.00
_cell.angle_gamma   90.00
#
_symmetry.space_group_name_H-M   'P 1'
#
loop_
_entity.id
_entity.type
_entity.pdbx_description
1 polymer ?
#
loop_
_entity_poly.entity_id
_entity_poly.type
_entity_poly.pdbx_seq_one_letter_code
_entity_poly.pdbx_strand_id
1 'polypeptide(L)'
;MFQNYNLQQPDNSNSCGAYSLGALINARNLGTPANAPLGNTIYASVIQLQHDLTDYPDAFTNDTPLSLPSTLVTLAIQHGFNDGIQVMTTPALPVELDPLVAPQRALIGQSATVIASEAYLQGMVQAAGFYLVLVAGGTHWIALGRNAHGFYAYDPATGEHGVPTALVDNRLTFRTQDYIFAGILICL
;
A
#
# COMPACT_ATOMS: atom_id res chain seq x y z
N MET A 1 4.38 11.59 -11.13
CA MET A 1 5.07 10.86 -10.04
C MET A 1 5.50 9.47 -10.48
N PHE A 2 4.58 8.56 -10.81
CA PHE A 2 4.88 7.15 -11.14
C PHE A 2 5.22 6.87 -12.61
N GLN A 3 5.56 7.90 -13.40
CA GLN A 3 5.70 7.78 -14.86
C GLN A 3 6.82 6.84 -15.35
N ASN A 4 7.75 6.51 -14.45
CA ASN A 4 8.88 5.61 -14.73
C ASN A 4 8.66 4.20 -14.13
N TYR A 5 7.45 3.91 -13.64
CA TYR A 5 7.09 2.62 -13.06
C TYR A 5 5.80 2.09 -13.68
N ASN A 6 5.91 1.13 -14.60
CA ASN A 6 4.79 0.57 -15.37
C ASN A 6 4.72 -0.96 -15.30
N LEU A 7 5.39 -1.57 -14.32
CA LEU A 7 5.29 -3.00 -14.10
C LEU A 7 3.87 -3.37 -13.70
N GLN A 8 3.31 -4.41 -14.30
CA GLN A 8 2.05 -5.02 -13.87
C GLN A 8 2.36 -6.24 -13.01
N GLN A 9 1.56 -6.46 -11.96
CA GLN A 9 1.64 -7.72 -11.22
C GLN A 9 1.21 -8.90 -12.11
N PRO A 10 1.68 -10.13 -11.85
CA PRO A 10 1.15 -11.30 -12.54
C PRO A 10 -0.36 -11.45 -12.33
N ASP A 11 -1.07 -11.91 -13.35
CA ASP A 11 -2.51 -12.18 -13.29
C ASP A 11 -2.84 -13.12 -12.13
N ASN A 12 -3.94 -12.83 -11.43
CA ASN A 12 -4.42 -13.60 -10.28
C ASN A 12 -3.37 -13.80 -9.16
N SER A 13 -2.42 -12.88 -9.01
CA SER A 13 -1.45 -12.89 -7.91
C SER A 13 -1.85 -11.96 -6.77
N ASN A 14 -1.28 -12.23 -5.59
CA ASN A 14 -1.45 -11.44 -4.37
C ASN A 14 -0.31 -10.40 -4.17
N SER A 15 0.41 -10.06 -5.24
CA SER A 15 1.63 -9.25 -5.18
C SER A 15 1.42 -7.74 -5.24
N CYS A 16 0.17 -7.27 -5.19
CA CYS A 16 -0.21 -5.86 -5.38
C CYS A 16 0.45 -4.93 -4.36
N GLY A 17 0.59 -5.37 -3.11
CA GLY A 17 1.29 -4.60 -2.06
C GLY A 17 2.75 -4.37 -2.39
N ALA A 18 3.44 -5.42 -2.83
CA ALA A 18 4.84 -5.36 -3.24
C ALA A 18 5.06 -4.48 -4.47
N TYR A 19 4.21 -4.60 -5.49
CA TYR A 19 4.30 -3.78 -6.69
C TYR A 19 3.98 -2.31 -6.40
N SER A 20 2.97 -2.03 -5.57
CA SER A 20 2.65 -0.68 -5.12
C SER A 20 3.80 -0.06 -4.34
N LEU A 21 4.41 -0.80 -3.40
CA LEU A 21 5.59 -0.33 -2.69
C LEU A 21 6.78 -0.09 -3.64
N GLY A 22 7.00 -0.98 -4.62
CA GLY A 22 8.01 -0.79 -5.67
C GLY A 22 7.82 0.53 -6.43
N ALA A 23 6.58 0.88 -6.78
CA ALA A 23 6.26 2.15 -7.43
C ALA A 23 6.57 3.37 -6.55
N LEU A 24 6.28 3.30 -5.24
CA LEU A 24 6.61 4.36 -4.28
C LEU A 24 8.12 4.52 -4.11
N ILE A 25 8.86 3.42 -3.96
CA ILE A 25 10.33 3.42 -3.88
C ILE A 25 10.93 4.03 -5.16
N ASN A 26 10.41 3.64 -6.33
CA ASN A 26 10.83 4.19 -7.60
C ASN A 26 10.59 5.70 -7.66
N ALA A 27 9.40 6.15 -7.28
CA ALA A 27 9.06 7.57 -7.25
C ALA A 27 9.92 8.38 -6.27
N ARG A 28 10.21 7.84 -5.07
CA ARG A 28 11.13 8.44 -4.10
C ARG A 28 12.54 8.61 -4.70
N ASN A 29 12.98 7.64 -5.48
CA ASN A 29 14.27 7.66 -6.18
C ASN A 29 14.20 8.39 -7.54
N LEU A 30 13.22 9.28 -7.72
CA LEU A 30 13.04 10.09 -8.94
C LEU A 30 12.90 9.24 -10.22
N GLY A 31 12.43 8.02 -10.07
CA GLY A 31 12.22 7.05 -11.13
C GLY A 31 13.49 6.57 -11.83
N THR A 32 14.64 6.60 -11.15
CA THR A 32 15.93 6.20 -11.72
C THR A 32 16.59 5.06 -10.93
N PRO A 33 16.88 3.91 -11.57
CA PRO A 33 16.47 3.54 -12.92
C PRO A 33 14.94 3.31 -13.01
N ALA A 34 14.41 3.31 -14.24
CA ALA A 34 13.00 3.00 -14.47
C ALA A 34 12.68 1.57 -14.01
N ASN A 35 11.46 1.35 -13.50
CA ASN A 35 10.97 0.05 -13.02
C ASN A 35 11.82 -0.59 -11.91
N ALA A 36 12.59 0.19 -11.15
CA ALA A 36 13.41 -0.32 -10.06
C ALA A 36 12.96 0.23 -8.69
N PRO A 37 12.85 -0.62 -7.65
CA PRO A 37 13.05 -2.08 -7.68
C PRO A 37 11.94 -2.81 -8.43
N LEU A 38 12.22 -4.02 -8.93
CA LEU A 38 11.18 -4.84 -9.56
C LEU A 38 10.16 -5.29 -8.50
N GLY A 39 8.87 -5.25 -8.83
CA GLY A 39 7.80 -5.65 -7.91
C GLY A 39 7.91 -7.10 -7.42
N ASN A 40 8.38 -8.02 -8.28
CA ASN A 40 8.63 -9.41 -7.91
C ASN A 40 9.79 -9.59 -6.90
N THR A 41 10.81 -8.73 -6.96
CA THR A 41 11.89 -8.71 -5.96
C THR A 41 11.35 -8.32 -4.60
N ILE A 42 10.51 -7.29 -4.54
CA ILE A 42 9.84 -6.88 -3.30
C ILE A 42 8.90 -7.99 -2.81
N TYR A 43 8.19 -8.66 -3.72
CA TYR A 43 7.25 -9.72 -3.36
C TYR A 43 7.95 -10.95 -2.79
N ALA A 44 9.13 -11.31 -3.30
CA ALA A 44 9.95 -12.36 -2.70
C ALA A 44 10.30 -12.03 -1.23
N SER A 45 10.59 -10.77 -0.92
CA SER A 45 10.80 -10.33 0.46
C SER A 45 9.53 -10.35 1.30
N VAL A 46 8.36 -10.06 0.71
CA VAL A 46 7.06 -10.24 1.39
C VAL A 46 6.85 -11.70 1.80
N ILE A 47 7.04 -12.64 0.87
CA ILE A 47 6.93 -14.07 1.15
C ILE A 47 7.87 -14.46 2.30
N GLN A 48 9.15 -14.06 2.20
CA GLN A 48 10.15 -14.39 3.21
C GLN A 48 9.80 -13.86 4.61
N LEU A 49 9.30 -12.62 4.71
CA LEU A 49 8.94 -12.01 6.00
C LEU A 49 7.66 -12.58 6.60
N GLN A 50 6.79 -13.20 5.78
CA GLN A 50 5.50 -13.73 6.22
C GLN A 50 5.45 -15.26 6.38
N HIS A 51 6.45 -15.98 5.85
CA HIS A 51 6.49 -17.45 5.80
C HIS A 51 6.30 -18.13 7.17
N ASP A 52 6.83 -17.54 8.25
CA ASP A 52 6.80 -18.15 9.59
C ASP A 52 5.79 -17.46 10.55
N LEU A 53 4.92 -16.59 10.03
CA LEU A 53 3.94 -15.91 10.87
C LEU A 53 2.82 -16.87 11.29
N THR A 54 2.61 -17.00 12.60
CA THR A 54 1.49 -17.73 13.19
C THR A 54 0.36 -16.77 13.57
N ASP A 55 -0.86 -17.29 13.73
CA ASP A 55 -2.03 -16.54 14.21
C ASP A 55 -2.56 -15.47 13.23
N TYR A 56 -2.21 -15.59 11.95
CA TYR A 56 -2.76 -14.81 10.85
C TYR A 56 -3.64 -15.68 9.93
N PRO A 57 -4.67 -15.12 9.26
CA PRO A 57 -5.45 -15.82 8.26
C PRO A 57 -4.58 -16.34 7.11
N ASP A 58 -4.93 -17.52 6.58
CA ASP A 58 -4.19 -18.22 5.51
C ASP A 58 -3.88 -17.33 4.30
N ALA A 59 -4.76 -16.39 3.97
CA ALA A 59 -4.56 -15.44 2.86
C ALA A 59 -3.26 -14.62 2.99
N PHE A 60 -2.69 -14.50 4.19
CA PHE A 60 -1.48 -13.73 4.49
C PHE A 60 -0.27 -14.60 4.85
N THR A 61 -0.41 -15.92 4.97
CA THR A 61 0.66 -16.82 5.46
C THR A 61 0.94 -17.99 4.52
N ASN A 62 0.19 -18.12 3.42
CA ASN A 62 0.46 -19.13 2.38
C ASN A 62 1.65 -18.77 1.48
N ASP A 63 2.04 -19.67 0.57
CA ASP A 63 3.16 -19.51 -0.37
C ASP A 63 3.01 -18.31 -1.34
N THR A 64 1.79 -17.81 -1.50
CA THR A 64 1.42 -16.65 -2.32
C THR A 64 0.60 -15.64 -1.52
N PRO A 65 1.16 -15.04 -0.46
CA PRO A 65 0.37 -14.31 0.52
C PRO A 65 0.04 -12.90 0.04
N LEU A 66 -1.11 -12.37 0.48
CA LEU A 66 -1.35 -10.93 0.47
C LEU A 66 -0.35 -10.24 1.39
N SER A 67 0.05 -9.02 1.02
CA SER A 67 1.00 -8.25 1.84
C SER A 67 0.32 -7.71 3.09
N LEU A 68 0.89 -8.02 4.26
CA LEU A 68 0.49 -7.44 5.55
C LEU A 68 0.98 -5.98 5.65
N PRO A 69 0.23 -5.08 6.31
CA PRO A 69 0.68 -3.71 6.55
C PRO A 69 2.07 -3.62 7.23
N SER A 70 2.34 -4.45 8.24
CA SER A 70 3.63 -4.52 8.96
C SER A 70 4.79 -4.91 8.04
N THR A 71 4.57 -5.86 7.13
CA THR A 71 5.54 -6.26 6.12
C THR A 71 5.84 -5.10 5.18
N LEU A 72 4.81 -4.40 4.70
CA LEU A 72 4.99 -3.24 3.81
C LEU A 72 5.72 -2.09 4.50
N VAL A 73 5.41 -1.80 5.77
CA VAL A 73 6.15 -0.82 6.59
C VAL A 73 7.62 -1.22 6.74
N THR A 74 7.89 -2.48 7.08
CA THR A 74 9.25 -3.00 7.27
C THR A 74 10.07 -2.85 6.00
N LEU A 75 9.52 -3.25 4.85
CA LEU A 75 10.17 -3.13 3.55
C LEU A 75 10.35 -1.66 3.15
N ALA A 76 9.38 -0.79 3.40
CA ALA A 76 9.51 0.64 3.12
C ALA A 76 10.69 1.26 3.90
N ILE A 77 10.85 0.92 5.18
CA ILE A 77 11.99 1.36 6.01
C ILE A 77 13.32 0.86 5.44
N GLN A 78 13.40 -0.42 5.06
CA GLN A 78 14.59 -1.00 4.42
C GLN A 78 14.96 -0.27 3.11
N HIS A 79 13.98 0.31 2.43
CA HIS A 79 14.15 1.10 1.22
C HIS A 79 14.20 2.63 1.45
N GLY A 80 14.39 3.06 2.70
CA GLY A 80 14.70 4.46 3.04
C GLY A 80 13.50 5.36 3.32
N PHE A 81 12.31 4.80 3.56
CA PHE A 81 11.20 5.53 4.20
C PHE A 81 11.33 5.41 5.71
N ASN A 82 12.21 6.21 6.32
CA ASN A 82 12.59 6.08 7.73
C ASN A 82 12.04 7.20 8.63
N ASP A 83 11.48 8.26 8.05
CA ASP A 83 11.03 9.44 8.79
C ASP A 83 9.51 9.44 8.94
N GLY A 84 9.03 9.11 10.14
CA GLY A 84 7.65 9.43 10.55
C GLY A 84 6.54 8.62 9.86
N ILE A 85 6.79 7.35 9.51
CA ILE A 85 5.74 6.48 8.96
C ILE A 85 4.53 6.44 9.93
N GLN A 86 3.34 6.60 9.36
CA GLN A 86 2.07 6.47 10.06
C GLN A 86 1.19 5.43 9.38
N VAL A 87 0.63 4.52 10.17
CA VAL A 87 -0.40 3.57 9.71
C VAL A 87 -1.72 4.00 10.30
N MET A 88 -2.61 4.51 9.45
CA MET A 88 -3.94 4.93 9.83
C MET A 88 -4.93 3.78 9.62
N THR A 89 -5.68 3.46 10.67
CA THR A 89 -6.78 2.48 10.65
C THR A 89 -8.10 3.20 10.90
N THR A 90 -9.14 2.89 10.14
CA THR A 90 -10.46 3.55 10.27
C THR A 90 -11.58 2.52 10.50
N PRO A 91 -12.78 2.96 10.94
CA PRO A 91 -13.96 2.08 11.03
C PRO A 91 -14.45 1.49 9.70
N ALA A 92 -13.91 1.93 8.56
CA ALA A 92 -14.19 1.33 7.25
C ALA A 92 -13.49 -0.03 7.03
N LEU A 93 -12.64 -0.46 7.98
CA LEU A 93 -12.00 -1.77 7.92
C LEU A 93 -13.06 -2.88 7.97
N PRO A 94 -13.06 -3.83 7.01
CA PRO A 94 -13.94 -4.99 7.08
C PRO A 94 -13.71 -5.79 8.37
N VAL A 95 -14.81 -6.25 8.98
CA VAL A 95 -14.77 -7.00 10.25
C VAL A 95 -13.92 -8.27 10.16
N GLU A 96 -13.82 -8.85 8.96
CA GLU A 96 -12.99 -10.03 8.66
C GLU A 96 -11.49 -9.74 8.83
N LEU A 97 -11.09 -8.47 8.74
CA LEU A 97 -9.71 -8.02 8.91
C LEU A 97 -9.42 -7.49 10.32
N ASP A 98 -10.43 -7.29 11.17
CA ASP A 98 -10.24 -6.90 12.58
C ASP A 98 -9.26 -7.81 13.34
N PRO A 99 -9.27 -9.15 13.16
CA PRO A 99 -8.29 -10.02 13.81
C PRO A 99 -6.83 -9.72 13.45
N LEU A 100 -6.58 -9.11 12.28
CA LEU A 100 -5.23 -8.70 11.87
C LEU A 100 -4.73 -7.50 12.69
N VAL A 101 -5.63 -6.65 13.20
CA VAL A 101 -5.27 -5.32 13.71
C VAL A 101 -4.36 -5.39 14.92
N ALA A 102 -4.68 -6.22 15.93
CA ALA A 102 -3.89 -6.27 17.16
C ALA A 102 -2.47 -6.85 16.93
N PRO A 103 -2.29 -8.01 16.26
CA PRO A 103 -0.96 -8.51 15.90
C PRO A 103 -0.18 -7.53 15.02
N GLN A 104 -0.84 -6.92 14.01
CA GLN A 104 -0.20 -5.94 13.14
C GLN A 104 0.22 -4.69 13.91
N ARG A 105 -0.61 -4.18 14.82
CA ARG A 105 -0.27 -3.04 15.66
C ARG A 105 0.92 -3.34 16.56
N ALA A 106 1.03 -4.55 17.10
CA ALA A 106 2.18 -4.95 17.92
C ALA A 106 3.49 -4.99 17.11
N LEU A 107 3.44 -5.49 15.86
CA LEU A 107 4.60 -5.50 14.96
C LEU A 107 4.95 -4.09 14.46
N ILE A 108 3.96 -3.31 14.04
CA ILE A 108 4.15 -1.95 13.50
C ILE A 108 4.58 -0.98 14.58
N GLY A 109 4.03 -1.07 15.79
CA GLY A 109 4.24 -0.10 16.87
C GLY A 109 5.69 0.06 17.34
N GLN A 110 6.59 -0.82 16.90
CA GLN A 110 8.04 -0.68 17.11
C GLN A 110 8.76 0.07 15.97
N SER A 111 8.13 0.15 14.80
CA SER A 111 8.72 0.66 13.55
C SER A 111 8.02 1.91 12.99
N ALA A 112 6.76 2.13 13.35
CA ALA A 112 5.93 3.24 12.88
C ALA A 112 4.81 3.57 13.88
N THR A 113 4.14 4.71 13.71
CA THR A 113 3.01 5.10 14.57
C THR A 113 1.70 4.55 14.01
N VAL A 114 0.91 3.86 14.83
CA VAL A 114 -0.44 3.39 14.44
C VAL A 114 -1.50 4.35 15.00
N ILE A 115 -2.36 4.88 14.15
CA ILE A 115 -3.35 5.91 14.48
C ILE A 115 -4.75 5.41 14.13
N ALA A 116 -5.68 5.46 15.08
CA ALA A 116 -7.10 5.33 14.76
C ALA A 116 -7.61 6.67 14.21
N SER A 117 -8.23 6.65 13.03
CA SER A 117 -8.72 7.84 12.33
C SER A 117 -10.19 7.68 11.95
N GLU A 118 -10.96 8.73 12.19
CA GLU A 118 -12.36 8.85 11.74
C GLU A 118 -12.46 9.57 10.38
N ALA A 119 -11.33 10.00 9.81
CA ALA A 119 -11.30 10.72 8.55
C ALA A 119 -11.49 9.77 7.36
N TYR A 120 -12.20 10.25 6.35
CA TYR A 120 -12.24 9.61 5.03
C TYR A 120 -10.89 9.68 4.31
N LEU A 121 -10.68 8.80 3.33
CA LEU A 121 -9.45 8.78 2.51
C LEU A 121 -9.10 10.16 1.97
N GLN A 122 -10.08 10.89 1.45
CA GLN A 122 -9.93 12.26 0.98
C GLN A 122 -9.25 13.18 2.01
N GLY A 123 -9.64 13.10 3.29
CA GLY A 123 -9.05 13.92 4.36
C GLY A 123 -7.64 13.47 4.75
N MET A 124 -7.33 12.18 4.62
CA MET A 124 -6.06 11.60 5.04
C MET A 124 -4.91 11.86 4.05
N VAL A 125 -5.19 12.01 2.75
CA VAL A 125 -4.17 12.19 1.70
C VAL A 125 -4.00 13.64 1.23
N GLN A 126 -4.23 14.60 2.13
CA GLN A 126 -4.13 16.04 1.84
C GLN A 126 -2.68 16.56 1.79
N ALA A 127 -1.79 15.99 2.60
CA ALA A 127 -0.39 16.40 2.65
C ALA A 127 0.40 15.89 1.44
N ALA A 128 1.50 16.55 1.09
CA ALA A 128 2.47 15.97 0.17
C ALA A 128 3.11 14.74 0.82
N GLY A 129 3.26 13.65 0.07
CA GLY A 129 3.75 12.39 0.60
C GLY A 129 3.46 11.19 -0.28
N PHE A 130 3.88 10.03 0.20
CA PHE A 130 3.69 8.74 -0.43
C PHE A 130 2.74 7.91 0.42
N TYR A 131 1.82 7.18 -0.23
CA TYR A 131 0.80 6.43 0.49
C TYR A 131 0.57 5.06 -0.14
N LEU A 132 0.50 4.03 0.70
CA LEU A 132 -0.10 2.74 0.32
C LEU A 132 -1.51 2.70 0.87
N VAL A 133 -2.48 2.42 0.01
CA VAL A 133 -3.89 2.37 0.39
C VAL A 133 -4.46 1.00 0.09
N LEU A 134 -5.11 0.42 1.08
CA LEU A 134 -5.84 -0.83 0.95
C LEU A 134 -7.25 -0.54 0.43
N VAL A 135 -7.65 -1.23 -0.63
CA VAL A 135 -8.92 -1.06 -1.33
C VAL A 135 -9.56 -2.41 -1.65
N ALA A 136 -10.68 -2.39 -2.39
CA ALA A 136 -11.38 -3.59 -2.86
C ALA A 136 -11.73 -4.58 -1.72
N GLY A 137 -12.32 -4.06 -0.64
CA GLY A 137 -12.70 -4.88 0.51
C GLY A 137 -11.52 -5.50 1.25
N GLY A 138 -10.31 -4.94 1.10
CA GLY A 138 -9.15 -5.38 1.88
C GLY A 138 -8.22 -6.35 1.16
N THR A 139 -8.39 -6.51 -0.15
CA THR A 139 -7.66 -7.53 -0.95
C THR A 139 -6.70 -6.93 -1.96
N HIS A 140 -6.73 -5.61 -2.17
CA HIS A 140 -5.91 -4.95 -3.18
C HIS A 140 -5.21 -3.73 -2.62
N TRP A 141 -3.91 -3.61 -2.86
CA TRP A 141 -3.12 -2.43 -2.55
C TRP A 141 -2.87 -1.62 -3.82
N ILE A 142 -3.01 -0.31 -3.71
CA ILE A 142 -2.57 0.63 -4.75
C ILE A 142 -1.64 1.67 -4.13
N ALA A 143 -0.80 2.28 -4.97
CA ALA A 143 0.09 3.37 -4.57
C ALA A 143 -0.57 4.71 -4.88
N LEU A 144 -0.53 5.63 -3.92
CA LEU A 144 -0.92 7.03 -4.12
C LEU A 144 0.26 7.93 -3.78
N GLY A 145 0.27 9.11 -4.37
CA GLY A 145 1.25 10.12 -4.02
C GLY A 145 0.76 11.53 -4.32
N ARG A 146 1.16 12.47 -3.47
CA ARG A 146 0.84 13.89 -3.62
C ARG A 146 2.12 14.70 -3.59
N ASN A 147 2.25 15.62 -4.53
CA ASN A 147 3.33 16.60 -4.53
C ASN A 147 2.79 17.98 -4.95
N ALA A 148 3.69 18.94 -5.17
CA ALA A 148 3.32 20.30 -5.60
C ALA A 148 2.55 20.38 -6.92
N HIS A 149 2.65 19.35 -7.78
CA HIS A 149 2.01 19.30 -9.09
C HIS A 149 0.66 18.56 -9.09
N GLY A 150 0.33 17.82 -8.04
CA GLY A 150 -0.97 17.17 -7.93
C GLY A 150 -0.97 15.88 -7.15
N PHE A 151 -2.06 15.13 -7.34
CA PHE A 151 -2.33 13.84 -6.74
C PHE A 151 -2.30 12.76 -7.82
N TYR A 152 -1.59 11.67 -7.54
CA TYR A 152 -1.30 10.62 -8.49
C TYR A 152 -1.62 9.25 -7.88
N ALA A 153 -1.97 8.30 -8.74
CA ALA A 153 -2.16 6.90 -8.39
C ALA A 153 -1.37 6.00 -9.34
N TYR A 154 -1.04 4.81 -8.85
CA TYR A 154 -0.57 3.68 -9.62
C TYR A 154 -1.32 2.42 -9.15
N ASP A 155 -1.86 1.67 -10.10
CA ASP A 155 -2.55 0.41 -9.85
C ASP A 155 -1.71 -0.76 -10.39
N PRO A 156 -1.21 -1.66 -9.51
CA PRO A 156 -0.41 -2.79 -9.94
C PRO A 156 -1.19 -3.83 -10.74
N ALA A 157 -2.53 -3.90 -10.64
CA ALA A 157 -3.33 -4.86 -11.39
C ALA A 157 -3.28 -4.58 -12.90
N THR A 158 -3.14 -3.32 -13.28
CA THR A 158 -3.10 -2.86 -14.68
C THR A 158 -1.73 -2.33 -15.09
N GLY A 159 -0.84 -2.05 -14.13
CA GLY A 159 0.41 -1.33 -14.35
C GLY A 159 0.22 0.15 -14.71
N GLU A 160 -1.04 0.64 -14.68
CA GLU A 160 -1.36 2.00 -15.06
C GLU A 160 -1.07 2.99 -13.94
N HIS A 161 -0.61 4.17 -14.34
CA HIS A 161 -0.42 5.31 -13.45
C HIS A 161 -1.04 6.58 -14.03
N GLY A 162 -1.31 7.58 -13.18
CA GLY A 162 -1.80 8.87 -13.63
C GLY A 162 -2.44 9.69 -12.53
N VAL A 163 -3.22 10.68 -12.93
CA VAL A 163 -4.03 11.51 -12.04
C VAL A 163 -5.41 10.84 -11.88
N PRO A 164 -5.87 10.56 -10.65
CA PRO A 164 -7.24 10.11 -10.41
C PRO A 164 -8.27 11.11 -10.94
N THR A 165 -9.38 10.61 -11.49
CA THR A 165 -10.46 11.45 -12.01
C THR A 165 -11.31 12.04 -10.88
N ALA A 166 -11.41 11.33 -9.76
CA ALA A 166 -12.10 11.82 -8.56
C ALA A 166 -11.54 11.18 -7.28
N LEU A 167 -11.62 11.92 -6.18
CA LEU A 167 -11.50 11.40 -4.82
C LEU A 167 -12.55 12.10 -3.95
N VAL A 168 -13.58 11.36 -3.57
CA VAL A 168 -14.70 11.85 -2.74
C VAL A 168 -14.87 10.88 -1.59
N ASP A 169 -14.75 11.38 -0.36
CA ASP A 169 -14.75 10.56 0.86
C ASP A 169 -13.78 9.38 0.74
N ASN A 170 -14.29 8.14 0.74
CA ASN A 170 -13.55 6.89 0.64
C ASN A 170 -13.46 6.32 -0.79
N ARG A 171 -14.08 6.96 -1.78
CA ARG A 171 -14.09 6.49 -3.16
C ARG A 171 -13.06 7.25 -3.98
N LEU A 172 -12.07 6.51 -4.47
CA LEU A 172 -11.11 6.96 -5.47
C LEU A 172 -11.54 6.43 -6.84
N THR A 173 -11.84 7.32 -7.77
CA THR A 173 -12.03 6.95 -9.18
C THR A 173 -10.71 7.17 -9.92
N PHE A 174 -10.16 6.10 -10.45
CA PHE A 174 -8.95 6.14 -11.27
C PHE A 174 -9.22 5.38 -12.57
N ARG A 175 -9.01 6.08 -13.69
CA ARG A 175 -9.41 5.60 -15.02
C ARG A 175 -10.92 5.31 -15.06
N THR A 176 -11.32 4.08 -15.36
CA THR A 176 -12.71 3.61 -15.41
C THR A 176 -13.09 2.77 -14.19
N GLN A 177 -12.24 2.70 -13.16
CA GLN A 177 -12.45 1.89 -11.97
C GLN A 177 -12.66 2.75 -10.72
N ASP A 178 -13.62 2.34 -9.91
CA ASP A 178 -13.82 2.86 -8.57
C ASP A 178 -13.14 1.95 -7.55
N TYR A 179 -12.25 2.52 -6.76
CA TYR A 179 -11.62 1.87 -5.61
C TYR A 179 -12.24 2.43 -4.33
N ILE A 180 -12.82 1.56 -3.53
CA ILE A 180 -13.33 1.90 -2.21
C ILE A 180 -12.26 1.59 -1.17
N PHE A 181 -11.88 2.60 -0.40
CA PHE A 181 -10.95 2.49 0.72
C PHE A 181 -11.44 1.47 1.74
N ALA A 182 -10.57 0.50 2.07
CA ALA A 182 -10.87 -0.60 2.99
C ALA A 182 -10.32 -0.36 4.40
N GLY A 183 -10.07 0.90 4.77
CA GLY A 183 -9.79 1.26 6.16
C GLY A 183 -8.34 1.22 6.62
N ILE A 184 -7.37 0.86 5.77
CA ILE A 184 -5.92 0.92 6.10
C ILE A 184 -5.17 1.80 5.10
N LEU A 185 -4.53 2.85 5.62
CA LEU A 185 -3.62 3.73 4.88
C LEU A 185 -2.25 3.71 5.56
N ILE A 186 -1.18 3.52 4.78
CA ILE A 186 0.21 3.67 5.24
C ILE A 186 0.75 4.96 4.62
N CYS A 187 1.07 5.94 5.44
CA CYS A 187 1.74 7.18 5.06
C CYS A 187 3.25 6.98 5.24
N LEU A 188 4.02 7.12 4.16
CA LEU A 188 5.47 6.90 4.09
C LEU A 188 6.26 8.21 3.93
#